data_AF-A0ABD5V9L1-F1
#
_entry.id   AF-A0ABD5V9L1-F1
#
_cell.length_a   1.000
_cell.length_b   1.000
_cell.length_c   1.000
_cell.angle_alpha   90.00
_cell.angle_beta   90.00
_cell.angle_gamma   90.00
#
_symmetry.space_group_name_H-M   'P 1'
#
loop_
_entity.id
_entity.type
_entity.pdbx_description
1 polymer ?
#
loop_
_entity_poly.entity_id
_entity_poly.type
_entity_poly.pdbx_seq_one_letter_code
_entity_poly.pdbx_strand_id
1 'polypeptide(L)'
;MPDASPTRIVADADVLAADVLVGGASRDALDHVRSHSWLTLVASDELLDDAEAVVAALADDDLAAAWRERAAAATERVDHEPGDHPGLASAVHGGAAHLLSFDDALGSVQTGMSVQPHAKLSVRPPDAFARLFDAASLYAAEFDDDYPGPDQDPRA
;
A
#
# COMPACT_ATOMS: atom_id res chain seq x y z
N MET A 1 15.01 -11.52 -2.06
CA MET A 1 14.07 -10.64 -1.33
C MET A 1 14.79 -9.34 -1.07
N PRO A 2 14.24 -8.20 -1.51
CA PRO A 2 14.81 -6.90 -1.23
C PRO A 2 14.78 -6.59 0.27
N ASP A 3 15.68 -5.71 0.73
CA ASP A 3 15.57 -5.13 2.06
C ASP A 3 14.34 -4.22 2.14
N ALA A 4 13.66 -4.24 3.29
CA ALA A 4 12.50 -3.37 3.51
C ALA A 4 12.91 -1.89 3.52
N SER A 5 12.23 -1.09 2.71
CA SER A 5 12.36 0.36 2.62
C SER A 5 11.14 1.06 3.23
N PRO A 6 11.33 2.09 4.08
CA PRO A 6 10.22 2.88 4.62
C PRO A 6 9.53 3.75 3.56
N THR A 7 10.15 3.97 2.40
CA THR A 7 9.55 4.69 1.27
C THR A 7 8.65 3.82 0.38
N ARG A 8 8.55 2.51 0.68
CA ARG A 8 7.75 1.54 -0.08
C ARG A 8 6.57 1.06 0.78
N ILE A 9 5.37 1.22 0.25
CA ILE A 9 4.11 0.99 0.95
C ILE A 9 3.23 0.07 0.10
N VAL A 10 2.54 -0.86 0.73
CA VAL A 10 1.45 -1.64 0.14
C VAL A 10 0.15 -1.23 0.80
N ALA A 11 -0.91 -1.05 0.00
CA ALA A 11 -2.28 -1.02 0.49
C ALA A 11 -2.97 -2.30 0.06
N ASP A 12 -3.60 -2.95 1.02
CA ASP A 12 -4.29 -4.21 0.82
C ASP A 12 -5.61 -4.02 0.04
N ALA A 13 -6.20 -5.12 -0.43
CA ALA A 13 -7.34 -5.06 -1.33
C ALA A 13 -8.55 -4.31 -0.74
N ASP A 14 -8.78 -4.48 0.56
CA ASP A 14 -9.83 -3.78 1.31
C ASP A 14 -9.60 -2.26 1.41
N VAL A 15 -8.35 -1.82 1.61
CA VAL A 15 -7.95 -0.42 1.67
C VAL A 15 -8.05 0.21 0.28
N LEU A 16 -7.59 -0.48 -0.76
CA LEU A 16 -7.68 -0.05 -2.16
C LEU A 16 -9.15 0.12 -2.60
N ALA A 17 -10.01 -0.85 -2.30
CA ALA A 17 -11.43 -0.76 -2.59
C ALA A 17 -12.11 0.37 -1.79
N ALA A 18 -11.76 0.52 -0.50
CA ALA A 18 -12.30 1.59 0.33
C ALA A 18 -11.90 2.99 -0.17
N ASP A 19 -10.67 3.18 -0.67
CA ASP A 19 -10.22 4.45 -1.25
C ASP A 19 -11.10 4.91 -2.41
N VAL A 20 -11.45 4.01 -3.33
CA VAL A 20 -12.29 4.36 -4.48
C VAL A 20 -13.77 4.48 -4.11
N LEU A 21 -14.30 3.56 -3.29
CA LEU A 21 -15.74 3.47 -3.03
C LEU A 21 -16.24 4.48 -1.97
N VAL A 22 -15.46 4.70 -0.91
CA VAL A 22 -15.91 5.46 0.28
C VAL A 22 -14.98 6.63 0.60
N GLY A 23 -13.69 6.49 0.29
CA GLY A 23 -12.65 7.42 0.68
C GLY A 23 -12.34 7.35 2.18
N GLY A 24 -12.39 8.50 2.87
CA GLY A 24 -12.08 8.59 4.29
C GLY A 24 -10.64 8.21 4.61
N ALA A 25 -10.42 7.44 5.68
CA ALA A 25 -9.08 7.11 6.15
C ALA A 25 -8.21 6.42 5.10
N SER A 26 -8.78 5.56 4.25
CA SER A 26 -8.03 4.91 3.15
C SER A 26 -7.53 5.92 2.14
N ARG A 27 -8.38 6.89 1.76
CA ARG A 27 -8.00 7.96 0.84
C ARG A 27 -7.01 8.92 1.48
N ASP A 28 -7.22 9.31 2.74
CA ASP A 28 -6.30 10.19 3.44
C ASP A 28 -4.90 9.54 3.56
N ALA A 29 -4.84 8.24 3.85
CA ALA A 29 -3.59 7.49 3.90
C ALA A 29 -2.92 7.39 2.53
N LEU A 30 -3.67 7.06 1.47
CA LEU A 30 -3.11 6.95 0.12
C LEU A 30 -2.77 8.31 -0.50
N ASP A 31 -3.47 9.39 -0.14
CA ASP A 31 -3.15 10.75 -0.58
C ASP A 31 -1.79 11.17 -0.01
N HIS A 32 -1.42 10.77 1.22
CA HIS A 32 -0.04 10.98 1.71
C HIS A 32 1.00 10.30 0.82
N VAL A 33 0.72 9.10 0.31
CA VAL A 33 1.66 8.38 -0.56
C VAL A 33 1.69 9.01 -1.95
N ARG A 34 0.53 9.19 -2.57
CA ARG A 34 0.37 9.71 -3.95
C ARG A 34 0.80 11.17 -4.11
N SER A 35 0.88 11.95 -3.03
CA SER A 35 1.35 13.34 -3.12
C SER A 35 2.88 13.47 -3.19
N HIS A 36 3.62 12.37 -3.13
CA HIS A 36 5.08 12.36 -3.07
C HIS A 36 5.68 11.41 -4.11
N SER A 37 6.40 11.96 -5.08
CA SER A 37 7.04 11.18 -6.15
C SER A 37 8.15 10.23 -5.66
N TRP A 38 8.67 10.49 -4.45
CA TRP A 38 9.72 9.70 -3.82
C TRP A 38 9.19 8.53 -2.97
N LEU A 39 7.87 8.41 -2.82
CA LEU A 39 7.23 7.25 -2.24
C LEU A 39 6.74 6.31 -3.34
N THR A 40 6.64 5.02 -3.02
CA THR A 40 6.21 4.00 -3.97
C THR A 40 5.09 3.16 -3.40
N LEU A 41 3.96 3.12 -4.11
CA LEU A 41 2.94 2.09 -3.91
C LEU A 41 3.35 0.84 -4.67
N VAL A 42 3.36 -0.29 -3.98
CA VAL A 42 3.73 -1.59 -4.53
C VAL A 42 2.52 -2.52 -4.53
N ALA A 43 2.32 -3.28 -5.59
CA ALA A 43 1.24 -4.27 -5.67
C ALA A 43 1.59 -5.42 -6.63
N SER A 44 1.14 -6.64 -6.32
CA SER A 44 1.08 -7.77 -7.26
C SER A 44 -0.21 -7.79 -8.06
N ASP A 45 -0.31 -8.65 -9.08
CA ASP A 45 -1.47 -8.61 -10.00
C ASP A 45 -2.64 -9.24 -9.28
N GLU A 46 -2.35 -10.30 -8.52
CA GLU A 46 -3.25 -10.96 -7.58
C GLU A 46 -3.86 -9.97 -6.58
N LEU A 47 -3.06 -9.04 -6.03
CA LEU A 47 -3.58 -8.02 -5.12
C LEU A 47 -4.53 -7.04 -5.81
N LEU A 48 -4.19 -6.59 -7.02
CA LEU A 48 -5.05 -5.69 -7.77
C LEU A 48 -6.31 -6.39 -8.28
N ASP A 49 -6.22 -7.67 -8.64
CA ASP A 49 -7.35 -8.49 -9.08
C ASP A 49 -8.33 -8.72 -7.91
N ASP A 50 -7.82 -8.99 -6.70
CA ASP A 50 -8.66 -9.10 -5.49
C ASP A 50 -9.40 -7.80 -5.20
N ALA A 51 -8.71 -6.65 -5.29
CA ALA A 51 -9.32 -5.34 -5.09
C ALA A 51 -10.35 -5.01 -6.19
N GLU A 52 -10.06 -5.34 -7.46
CA GLU A 52 -11.00 -5.18 -8.58
C GLU A 52 -12.28 -5.97 -8.34
N ALA A 53 -12.14 -7.23 -7.90
CA ALA A 53 -13.28 -8.08 -7.57
C ALA A 53 -14.16 -7.49 -6.45
N VAL A 54 -13.56 -6.86 -5.43
CA VAL A 54 -14.30 -6.16 -4.37
C VAL A 54 -15.03 -4.94 -4.93
N VAL A 55 -14.37 -4.14 -5.78
CA VAL A 55 -14.99 -2.96 -6.41
C VAL A 55 -16.16 -3.38 -7.30
N ALA A 56 -15.99 -4.40 -8.14
CA ALA A 56 -17.05 -4.94 -9.00
C ALA A 56 -18.24 -5.44 -8.17
N ALA A 57 -17.98 -6.15 -7.07
CA ALA A 57 -19.03 -6.69 -6.20
C ALA A 57 -19.84 -5.61 -5.46
N LEU A 58 -19.22 -4.47 -5.13
CA LEU A 58 -19.85 -3.40 -4.33
C LEU A 58 -20.37 -2.24 -5.18
N ALA A 59 -19.91 -2.11 -6.42
CA ALA A 59 -20.35 -1.10 -7.39
C ALA A 59 -20.75 -1.76 -8.70
N ASP A 60 -19.87 -1.74 -9.71
CA ASP A 60 -20.10 -2.30 -11.04
C ASP A 60 -18.77 -2.63 -11.76
N ASP A 61 -18.87 -3.45 -12.81
CA ASP A 61 -17.73 -3.93 -13.59
C ASP A 61 -17.01 -2.80 -14.35
N ASP A 62 -17.73 -1.74 -14.75
CA ASP A 62 -17.16 -0.62 -15.50
C ASP A 62 -16.23 0.22 -14.59
N LEU A 63 -16.66 0.52 -13.37
CA LEU A 63 -15.83 1.19 -12.36
C LEU A 63 -14.63 0.31 -11.97
N ALA A 64 -14.85 -0.99 -11.80
CA ALA A 64 -13.79 -1.92 -11.42
C ALA A 64 -12.67 -1.98 -12.47
N ALA A 65 -13.03 -2.13 -13.76
CA ALA A 65 -12.07 -2.16 -14.85
C ALA A 65 -11.31 -0.83 -14.99
N ALA A 66 -12.01 0.31 -14.92
CA ALA A 66 -11.37 1.62 -14.99
C ALA A 66 -10.43 1.87 -13.79
N TRP A 67 -10.83 1.42 -12.60
CA TRP A 67 -9.99 1.47 -11.41
C TRP A 67 -8.74 0.58 -11.56
N ARG A 68 -8.90 -0.65 -12.06
CA ARG A 68 -7.80 -1.63 -12.25
C ARG A 68 -6.72 -1.10 -13.18
N GLU A 69 -7.10 -0.49 -14.29
CA GLU A 69 -6.17 0.13 -15.24
C GLU A 69 -5.36 1.26 -14.57
N ARG A 70 -6.05 2.13 -13.82
CA ARG A 70 -5.41 3.25 -13.13
C ARG A 70 -4.49 2.78 -12.00
N ALA A 71 -4.91 1.78 -11.21
CA ALA A 71 -4.12 1.18 -10.15
C ALA A 71 -2.85 0.50 -10.68
N ALA A 72 -2.94 -0.21 -11.81
CA ALA A 72 -1.78 -0.80 -12.46
C ALA A 72 -0.75 0.25 -12.90
N ALA A 73 -1.20 1.39 -13.40
CA ALA A 73 -0.31 2.48 -13.82
C ALA A 73 0.31 3.24 -12.62
N ALA A 74 -0.39 3.28 -11.49
CA ALA A 74 0.03 4.00 -10.29
C ALA A 74 0.88 3.18 -9.30
N THR A 75 1.14 1.91 -9.60
CA THR A 75 1.86 0.99 -8.71
C THR A 75 3.13 0.44 -9.36
N GLU A 76 4.18 0.26 -8.57
CA GLU A 76 5.29 -0.60 -8.96
C GLU A 76 4.86 -2.05 -8.79
N ARG A 77 4.88 -2.79 -9.90
CA ARG A 77 4.38 -4.17 -9.98
C ARG A 77 5.42 -5.14 -9.44
N VAL A 78 4.99 -6.13 -8.65
CA VAL A 78 5.87 -7.17 -8.10
C VAL A 78 5.29 -8.56 -8.31
N ASP A 79 6.16 -9.50 -8.67
CA ASP A 79 5.83 -10.92 -8.81
C ASP A 79 6.10 -11.68 -7.51
N HIS A 80 5.22 -12.62 -7.19
CA HIS A 80 5.42 -13.60 -6.14
C HIS A 80 4.76 -14.93 -6.52
N GLU A 81 5.20 -16.02 -5.90
CA GLU A 81 4.52 -17.29 -6.09
C GLU A 81 3.12 -17.26 -5.45
N PRO A 82 2.12 -17.98 -6.00
CA PRO A 82 0.81 -18.10 -5.38
C PRO A 82 0.88 -18.83 -4.03
N GLY A 83 0.03 -18.44 -3.08
CA GLY A 83 -0.19 -19.20 -1.84
C GLY A 83 -0.23 -18.37 -0.56
N ASP A 84 0.39 -17.19 -0.56
CA ASP A 84 0.31 -16.23 0.53
C ASP A 84 -0.77 -15.17 0.28
N HIS A 85 -1.15 -14.46 1.34
CA HIS A 85 -2.05 -13.31 1.24
C HIS A 85 -1.45 -12.26 0.28
N PRO A 86 -2.14 -11.83 -0.80
CA PRO A 86 -1.54 -10.98 -1.83
C PRO A 86 -0.94 -9.66 -1.32
N GLY A 87 -1.60 -9.00 -0.35
CA GLY A 87 -1.04 -7.80 0.31
C GLY A 87 0.26 -8.08 1.05
N LEU A 88 0.36 -9.20 1.76
CA LEU A 88 1.56 -9.59 2.49
C LEU A 88 2.68 -10.01 1.54
N ALA A 89 2.36 -10.82 0.53
CA ALA A 89 3.30 -11.26 -0.49
C ALA A 89 3.87 -10.06 -1.27
N SER A 90 3.01 -9.11 -1.67
CA SER A 90 3.42 -7.84 -2.27
C SER A 90 4.39 -7.07 -1.39
N ALA A 91 4.11 -6.97 -0.09
CA ALA A 91 4.96 -6.21 0.82
C ALA A 91 6.35 -6.87 0.97
N VAL A 92 6.37 -8.19 1.11
CA VAL A 92 7.58 -8.98 1.33
C VAL A 92 8.44 -9.01 0.07
N HIS A 93 7.87 -9.34 -1.08
CA HIS A 93 8.59 -9.38 -2.36
C HIS A 93 8.93 -7.98 -2.88
N GLY A 94 8.13 -6.98 -2.54
CA GLY A 94 8.29 -5.60 -2.93
C GLY A 94 9.19 -4.76 -2.02
N GLY A 95 9.66 -5.31 -0.90
CA GLY A 95 10.51 -4.58 0.05
C GLY A 95 9.79 -3.42 0.72
N ALA A 96 8.49 -3.53 0.96
CA ALA A 96 7.73 -2.53 1.68
C ALA A 96 7.96 -2.64 3.18
N ALA A 97 8.10 -1.50 3.86
CA ALA A 97 8.09 -1.46 5.32
C ALA A 97 6.68 -1.26 5.90
N HIS A 98 5.69 -0.93 5.06
CA HIS A 98 4.32 -0.69 5.48
C HIS A 98 3.33 -1.50 4.64
N LEU A 99 2.41 -2.18 5.33
CA LEU A 99 1.20 -2.77 4.74
C LEU A 99 -0.01 -2.14 5.44
N LEU A 100 -0.85 -1.46 4.66
CA LEU A 100 -2.12 -0.91 5.14
C LEU A 100 -3.22 -1.94 4.90
N SER A 101 -3.90 -2.38 5.95
CA SER A 101 -4.99 -3.36 5.85
C SER A 101 -5.99 -3.13 6.98
N PHE A 102 -7.27 -3.43 6.75
CA PHE A 102 -8.26 -3.54 7.82
C PHE A 102 -8.32 -4.96 8.42
N ASP A 103 -7.59 -5.93 7.86
CA ASP A 103 -7.50 -7.28 8.43
C ASP A 103 -6.52 -7.32 9.62
N ASP A 104 -7.09 -7.25 10.83
CA ASP A 104 -6.37 -7.40 12.09
C ASP A 104 -5.63 -8.76 12.18
N ALA A 105 -6.08 -9.80 11.47
CA ALA A 105 -5.43 -11.09 11.47
C ALA A 105 -4.05 -11.05 10.80
N LEU A 106 -3.81 -10.15 9.83
CA LEU A 106 -2.50 -10.04 9.17
C LEU A 106 -1.39 -9.60 10.14
N GLY A 107 -1.71 -8.74 11.11
CA GLY A 107 -0.78 -8.42 12.20
C GLY A 107 -0.44 -9.65 13.06
N SER A 108 -1.40 -10.54 13.25
CA SER A 108 -1.18 -11.81 13.97
C SER A 108 -0.39 -12.84 13.15
N VAL A 109 -0.60 -12.90 11.82
CA VAL A 109 0.17 -13.75 10.90
C VAL A 109 1.63 -13.32 10.87
N GLN A 110 1.92 -12.01 10.83
CA GLN A 110 3.28 -11.50 11.01
C GLN A 110 3.89 -12.00 12.33
N THR A 111 3.11 -11.97 13.42
CA THR A 111 3.56 -12.46 14.73
C THR A 111 3.95 -13.94 14.68
N GLY A 112 3.29 -14.76 13.85
CA GLY A 112 3.68 -16.14 13.56
C GLY A 112 4.92 -16.30 12.68
N MET A 113 5.15 -15.36 11.74
CA MET A 113 6.28 -15.34 10.80
C MET A 113 7.57 -14.73 11.36
N SER A 114 7.56 -14.22 12.60
CA SER A 114 8.61 -13.44 13.30
C SER A 114 10.01 -14.06 13.41
N VAL A 115 10.31 -15.20 12.78
CA VAL A 115 11.61 -15.89 12.85
C VAL A 115 12.52 -15.55 11.65
N GLN A 116 12.05 -14.74 10.70
CA GLN A 116 12.72 -14.42 9.42
C GLN A 116 12.76 -12.88 9.17
N PRO A 117 13.53 -12.36 8.18
CA PRO A 117 13.75 -10.92 7.88
C PRO A 117 12.53 -9.97 7.79
N HIS A 118 11.31 -10.49 7.92
CA HIS A 118 10.03 -9.77 8.03
C HIS A 118 9.88 -8.87 9.27
N ALA A 119 10.87 -8.82 10.16
CA ALA A 119 10.84 -7.98 11.38
C ALA A 119 10.71 -6.47 11.11
N LYS A 120 10.90 -6.03 9.86
CA LYS A 120 10.81 -4.62 9.45
C LYS A 120 9.47 -4.22 8.80
N LEU A 121 8.56 -5.17 8.54
CA LEU A 121 7.23 -4.86 8.01
C LEU A 121 6.31 -4.41 9.14
N SER A 122 5.61 -3.29 8.96
CA SER A 122 4.55 -2.85 9.86
C SER A 122 3.20 -2.96 9.16
N VAL A 123 2.34 -3.83 9.69
CA VAL A 123 0.93 -3.90 9.31
C VAL A 123 0.11 -2.98 10.19
N ARG A 124 -0.74 -2.13 9.62
CA ARG A 124 -1.59 -1.20 10.38
C ARG A 124 -2.82 -0.75 9.61
N PRO A 125 -3.90 -0.32 10.29
CA PRO A 125 -5.04 0.28 9.62
C PRO A 125 -4.69 1.64 9.00
N PRO A 126 -5.41 2.06 7.95
CA PRO A 126 -5.11 3.30 7.22
C PRO A 126 -5.29 4.56 8.07
N ASP A 127 -6.21 4.58 9.03
CA ASP A 127 -6.40 5.74 9.92
C ASP A 127 -5.20 5.96 10.86
N ALA A 128 -4.59 4.87 11.34
CA ALA A 128 -3.37 4.92 12.13
C ALA A 128 -2.18 5.39 11.28
N PHE A 129 -2.09 4.96 10.01
CA PHE A 129 -1.07 5.47 9.10
C PHE A 129 -1.25 6.96 8.83
N ALA A 130 -2.43 7.40 8.42
CA ALA A 130 -2.70 8.80 8.10
C ALA A 130 -2.41 9.76 9.28
N ARG A 131 -2.65 9.33 10.52
CA ARG A 131 -2.35 10.15 11.71
C ARG A 131 -0.88 10.21 12.08
N LEU A 132 -0.13 9.16 11.78
CA LEU A 132 1.26 9.00 12.26
C LEU A 132 2.30 9.24 11.18
N PHE A 133 1.91 9.20 9.92
CA PHE A 133 2.82 9.40 8.81
C PHE A 133 3.30 10.85 8.78
N ASP A 134 4.61 11.03 8.88
CA ASP A 134 5.28 12.32 8.78
C ASP A 134 6.28 12.27 7.63
N ALA A 135 5.85 12.81 6.48
CA ALA A 135 6.64 12.85 5.26
C ALA A 135 7.95 13.62 5.44
N ALA A 136 7.96 14.69 6.23
CA ALA A 136 9.15 15.50 6.45
C ALA A 136 10.18 14.74 7.29
N SER A 137 9.74 14.09 8.37
CA SER A 137 10.61 13.27 9.21
C SER A 137 11.15 12.05 8.46
N LEU A 138 10.32 11.39 7.63
CA LEU A 138 10.76 10.29 6.79
C LEU A 138 11.77 10.76 5.73
N TYR A 139 11.50 11.87 5.06
CA TYR A 139 12.40 12.41 4.03
C TYR A 139 13.78 12.74 4.62
N ALA A 140 13.82 13.42 5.77
CA ALA A 140 15.07 13.75 6.44
C ALA A 140 15.87 12.52 6.93
N ALA A 141 15.22 11.36 7.08
CA ALA A 141 15.89 10.11 7.44
C ALA A 141 16.46 9.36 6.22
N GLU A 142 15.85 9.53 5.05
CA GLU A 142 16.19 8.77 3.83
C GLU A 142 17.02 9.57 2.82
N PHE A 143 16.96 10.90 2.87
CA PHE A 143 17.60 11.80 1.91
C PHE A 143 18.43 12.87 2.63
N ASP A 144 19.52 13.30 1.99
CA ASP A 144 20.44 14.32 2.51
C ASP A 144 20.01 15.77 2.19
N ASP A 145 18.96 15.94 1.37
CA ASP A 145 18.46 17.23 0.90
C ASP A 145 17.25 17.72 1.74
N ASP A 146 16.88 19.00 1.57
CA ASP A 146 15.70 19.57 2.20
C ASP A 146 14.41 18.97 1.64
N TYR A 147 13.47 18.63 2.52
CA TYR A 147 12.17 18.08 2.13
C TYR A 147 11.41 19.06 1.22
N PRO A 148 11.07 18.66 -0.03
CA PRO A 148 10.45 19.56 -1.00
C PRO A 148 8.97 19.85 -0.73
N GLY A 149 8.37 19.18 0.26
CA GLY A 149 6.92 19.14 0.41
C GLY A 149 6.26 18.14 -0.56
N PRO A 150 4.93 18.12 -0.61
CA PRO A 150 4.18 17.38 -1.63
C PRO A 150 4.48 17.93 -3.03
N ASP A 151 4.83 17.05 -3.96
CA ASP A 151 5.26 17.39 -5.32
C ASP A 151 4.39 16.78 -6.42
N GLN A 152 3.33 16.05 -6.04
CA GLN A 152 2.33 15.49 -6.94
C GLN A 152 0.90 15.84 -6.49
N ASP A 153 -0.01 15.95 -7.45
CA ASP A 153 -1.44 15.96 -7.16
C ASP A 153 -1.88 14.52 -6.87
N PRO A 154 -2.32 14.18 -5.64
CA PRO A 154 -2.67 12.81 -5.30
C PRO A 154 -3.89 12.26 -6.05
N ARG A 155 -4.61 13.11 -6.81
CA ARG A 155 -5.87 12.76 -7.48
C ARG A 155 -5.85 12.92 -8.99
N ALA A 156 -4.74 13.39 -9.56
CA ALA A 156 -4.55 13.54 -11.01
C ALA A 156 -4.56 12.19 -11.74
#